data_AF-A0A6C0HA07-F1
#
_entry.id   AF-A0A6C0HA07-F1
#
_cell.length_a   1.000
_cell.length_b   1.000
_cell.length_c   1.000
_cell.angle_alpha   90.00
_cell.angle_beta   90.00
_cell.angle_gamma   90.00
#
_symmetry.space_group_name_H-M   'P 1'
#
loop_
_entity.id
_entity.type
_entity.pdbx_description
1 polymer ?
#
loop_
_entity_poly.entity_id
_entity_poly.type
_entity_poly.pdbx_seq_one_letter_code
_entity_poly.pdbx_strand_id
1 'polypeptide(L)'
;MGNTISNLKGGSSYNNETTKDLLENEIDYIATHYILTMNFQSLRNVYKEKYCDDLIILTSEIINKYFNDLQVNKMTDRVENGSGENIVFINKNDIDNVIKLSNQDDKMDKCYKISEFYIKIAKIFAAIIMTINPEYIHTDNSGKITKYKLSEKHKIPKNGNIEIFKTNLCGERIDILKNDLFLNIMSPSEIPVVNPEPEKLCFFEKAKTLENEPGIPELVDLYYDTDFDFETGKFTSMTPKTITQFQKDLNNFYTEYTGNLAVPENIKKFSDIPLRDYSKKKYCQTQTSTPVFYEITSNNDLFQAYANNLKKMIHSVNKKHDDLVEILDKIFVYMGEGEHKRVTINPDLNEYSLQNILVETRDYIHDLYMNCEKDFVEGIQIYEAILESRILETTTNQITNLEEMNDYLISYSQNELKMN
;
A
#
# COMPACT_ATOMS: atom_id res chain seq x y z
N MET A 1 -42.25 -45.47 -1.09
CA MET A 1 -43.58 -44.90 -1.33
C MET A 1 -43.58 -44.31 -2.74
N GLY A 2 -44.61 -44.63 -3.53
CA GLY A 2 -44.69 -44.43 -4.98
C GLY A 2 -44.52 -42.97 -5.43
N ASN A 3 -43.88 -42.71 -6.57
CA ASN A 3 -44.33 -42.93 -7.96
C ASN A 3 -45.04 -41.68 -8.49
N THR A 4 -44.45 -41.02 -9.49
CA THR A 4 -45.18 -40.54 -10.68
C THR A 4 -44.19 -40.15 -11.78
N ILE A 5 -44.19 -40.96 -12.83
CA ILE A 5 -43.67 -40.68 -14.16
C ILE A 5 -44.78 -39.99 -14.95
N SER A 6 -44.45 -38.95 -15.73
CA SER A 6 -45.19 -38.60 -16.95
C SER A 6 -44.28 -38.00 -18.02
N ASN A 7 -43.64 -38.90 -18.78
CA ASN A 7 -43.54 -38.95 -20.25
C ASN A 7 -44.13 -37.77 -21.08
N LEU A 8 -43.34 -37.13 -21.95
CA LEU A 8 -43.19 -37.43 -23.40
C LEU A 8 -42.61 -36.24 -24.22
N LYS A 9 -41.49 -36.53 -24.90
CA LYS A 9 -41.04 -36.13 -26.25
C LYS A 9 -41.38 -34.73 -26.81
N GLY A 10 -40.31 -34.00 -27.14
CA GLY A 10 -40.26 -33.01 -28.23
C GLY A 10 -38.80 -32.75 -28.60
N GLY A 11 -38.41 -33.02 -29.84
CA GLY A 11 -37.03 -32.90 -30.30
C GLY A 11 -36.59 -31.48 -30.64
N SER A 12 -35.28 -31.40 -30.93
CA SER A 12 -34.53 -30.34 -31.63
C SER A 12 -34.50 -28.94 -31.00
N SER A 13 -33.34 -28.56 -30.44
CA SER A 13 -32.34 -27.79 -31.20
C SER A 13 -31.05 -27.70 -30.39
N TYR A 14 -29.95 -28.25 -30.93
CA TYR A 14 -28.61 -27.80 -30.58
C TYR A 14 -28.53 -26.33 -30.99
N ASN A 15 -28.45 -25.40 -30.03
CA ASN A 15 -28.17 -24.01 -30.32
C ASN A 15 -26.89 -23.56 -29.60
N ASN A 16 -25.98 -23.07 -30.44
CA ASN A 16 -24.63 -22.59 -30.21
C ASN A 16 -24.56 -21.34 -29.31
N GLU A 17 -24.72 -21.47 -27.98
CA GLU A 17 -24.43 -20.37 -27.04
C GLU A 17 -23.06 -20.49 -26.37
N THR A 18 -22.44 -21.67 -26.36
CA THR A 18 -21.24 -21.95 -25.57
C THR A 18 -19.91 -21.51 -26.15
N THR A 19 -19.85 -20.84 -27.31
CA THR A 19 -18.57 -20.36 -27.90
C THR A 19 -18.41 -18.84 -27.86
N LYS A 20 -19.48 -18.10 -27.55
CA LYS A 20 -19.50 -16.63 -27.55
C LYS A 20 -18.89 -16.03 -26.27
N ASP A 21 -19.07 -16.72 -25.14
CA ASP A 21 -18.53 -16.35 -23.81
C ASP A 21 -17.06 -16.73 -23.58
N LEU A 22 -16.40 -17.47 -24.48
CA LEU A 22 -15.04 -17.94 -24.19
C LEU A 22 -13.96 -16.87 -24.38
N LEU A 23 -14.06 -16.01 -25.41
CA LEU A 23 -12.91 -15.22 -25.84
C LEU A 23 -12.56 -14.06 -24.89
N GLU A 24 -13.56 -13.31 -24.44
CA GLU A 24 -13.38 -12.19 -23.50
C GLU A 24 -12.86 -12.69 -22.15
N ASN A 25 -13.44 -13.81 -21.68
CA ASN A 25 -13.02 -14.50 -20.47
C ASN A 25 -11.59 -15.06 -20.54
N GLU A 26 -11.11 -15.44 -21.74
CA GLU A 26 -9.72 -15.89 -21.89
C GLU A 26 -8.70 -14.75 -21.81
N ILE A 27 -9.00 -13.57 -22.34
CA ILE A 27 -8.06 -12.44 -22.27
C ILE A 27 -8.01 -11.87 -20.86
N ASP A 28 -9.16 -11.76 -20.20
CA ASP A 28 -9.21 -11.39 -18.79
C ASP A 28 -8.41 -12.36 -17.92
N TYR A 29 -8.50 -13.65 -18.21
CA TYR A 29 -7.72 -14.67 -17.53
C TYR A 29 -6.21 -14.53 -17.82
N ILE A 30 -5.81 -14.32 -19.08
CA ILE A 30 -4.40 -14.12 -19.46
C ILE A 30 -3.84 -12.87 -18.76
N ALA A 31 -4.57 -11.75 -18.82
CA ALA A 31 -4.21 -10.51 -18.16
C ALA A 31 -4.08 -10.70 -16.65
N THR A 32 -5.07 -11.35 -16.02
CA THR A 32 -5.04 -11.68 -14.59
C THR A 32 -3.82 -12.51 -14.22
N HIS A 33 -3.55 -13.57 -14.98
CA HIS A 33 -2.40 -14.42 -14.72
C HIS A 33 -1.10 -13.63 -14.81
N TYR A 34 -0.95 -12.78 -15.84
CA TYR A 34 0.23 -11.94 -15.99
C TYR A 34 0.36 -10.99 -14.80
N ILE A 35 -0.68 -10.20 -14.48
CA ILE A 35 -0.68 -9.20 -13.41
C ILE A 35 -0.35 -9.82 -12.04
N LEU A 36 -1.00 -10.93 -11.67
CA LEU A 36 -0.82 -11.57 -10.37
C LEU A 36 0.54 -12.30 -10.22
N THR A 37 1.17 -12.67 -11.34
CA THR A 37 2.47 -13.38 -11.36
C THR A 37 3.66 -12.48 -11.67
N MET A 38 3.43 -11.19 -11.96
CA MET A 38 4.49 -10.22 -12.19
C MET A 38 5.49 -10.17 -11.03
N ASN A 39 6.78 -10.07 -11.38
CA ASN A 39 7.85 -9.87 -10.40
C ASN A 39 7.91 -8.41 -9.95
N PHE A 40 8.58 -8.15 -8.81
CA PHE A 40 8.70 -6.82 -8.23
C PHE A 40 9.28 -5.76 -9.18
N GLN A 41 10.29 -6.12 -9.98
CA GLN A 41 10.90 -5.17 -10.92
C GLN A 41 9.92 -4.81 -12.05
N SER A 42 9.12 -5.77 -12.52
CA SER A 42 8.06 -5.54 -13.49
C SER A 42 6.96 -4.66 -12.90
N LEU A 43 6.53 -4.90 -11.67
CA LEU A 43 5.57 -4.04 -10.96
C LEU A 43 6.08 -2.60 -10.87
N ARG A 44 7.37 -2.42 -10.52
CA ARG A 44 8.03 -1.11 -10.52
C ARG A 44 8.12 -0.47 -11.90
N ASN A 45 8.42 -1.26 -12.92
CA ASN A 45 8.61 -0.76 -14.28
C ASN A 45 7.28 -0.30 -14.89
N VAL A 46 6.14 -0.84 -14.47
CA VAL A 46 4.81 -0.36 -14.94
C VAL A 46 4.57 1.12 -14.63
N TYR A 47 5.29 1.70 -13.68
CA TYR A 47 5.28 3.13 -13.34
C TYR A 47 6.34 3.96 -14.08
N LYS A 48 7.21 3.32 -14.85
CA LYS A 48 8.11 4.05 -15.73
C LYS A 48 7.34 4.37 -17.00
N GLU A 49 7.11 5.65 -17.24
CA GLU A 49 6.39 6.22 -18.39
C GLU A 49 6.66 5.41 -19.67
N LYS A 50 7.90 5.42 -20.16
CA LYS A 50 8.29 4.70 -21.39
C LYS A 50 7.94 3.21 -21.39
N TYR A 51 8.10 2.51 -20.26
CA TYR A 51 7.84 1.07 -20.20
C TYR A 51 6.33 0.79 -20.20
N CYS A 52 5.53 1.63 -19.53
CA CYS A 52 4.08 1.57 -19.60
C CYS A 52 3.59 1.79 -21.04
N ASP A 53 4.16 2.78 -21.72
CA ASP A 53 3.81 3.12 -23.11
C ASP A 53 4.13 1.95 -24.05
N ASP A 54 5.35 1.41 -23.96
CA ASP A 54 5.80 0.26 -24.75
C ASP A 54 4.86 -0.95 -24.50
N LEU A 55 4.40 -1.16 -23.27
CA LEU A 55 3.45 -2.23 -22.95
C LEU A 55 2.07 -2.01 -23.59
N ILE A 56 1.55 -0.78 -23.59
CA ILE A 56 0.27 -0.45 -24.23
C ILE A 56 0.37 -0.70 -25.73
N ILE A 57 1.44 -0.21 -26.39
CA ILE A 57 1.66 -0.37 -27.83
C ILE A 57 1.84 -1.85 -28.19
N LEU A 58 2.68 -2.59 -27.46
CA LEU A 58 2.88 -4.01 -27.73
C LEU A 58 1.60 -4.81 -27.53
N THR A 59 0.82 -4.50 -26.49
CA THR A 59 -0.45 -5.17 -26.23
C THR A 59 -1.46 -4.85 -27.33
N SER A 60 -1.55 -3.60 -27.79
CA SER A 60 -2.47 -3.19 -28.85
C SER A 60 -2.11 -3.83 -30.19
N GLU A 61 -0.81 -3.90 -30.52
CA GLU A 61 -0.31 -4.60 -31.71
C GLU A 61 -0.62 -6.10 -31.69
N ILE A 62 -0.45 -6.75 -30.52
CA ILE A 62 -0.81 -8.16 -30.33
C ILE A 62 -2.31 -8.35 -30.55
N ILE A 63 -3.16 -7.53 -29.91
CA ILE A 63 -4.62 -7.62 -30.09
C ILE A 63 -4.98 -7.40 -31.56
N ASN A 64 -4.45 -6.35 -32.20
CA ASN A 64 -4.73 -6.05 -33.60
C ASN A 64 -4.33 -7.20 -34.54
N LYS A 65 -3.19 -7.86 -34.27
CA LYS A 65 -2.68 -8.97 -35.09
C LYS A 65 -3.53 -10.24 -34.97
N TYR A 66 -3.99 -10.57 -33.76
CA TYR A 66 -4.64 -11.86 -33.49
C TYR A 66 -6.17 -11.81 -33.51
N PHE A 67 -6.78 -10.63 -33.42
CA PHE A 67 -8.23 -10.46 -33.33
C PHE A 67 -8.78 -9.77 -34.58
N ASN A 68 -9.97 -10.19 -35.02
CA ASN A 68 -10.71 -9.53 -36.10
C ASN A 68 -11.55 -8.34 -35.57
N ASP A 69 -12.06 -7.51 -36.48
CA ASP A 69 -12.81 -6.28 -36.13
C ASP A 69 -14.02 -6.56 -35.24
N LEU A 70 -14.74 -7.65 -35.48
CA LEU A 70 -15.90 -8.03 -34.67
C LEU A 70 -15.49 -8.37 -33.23
N GLN A 71 -14.37 -9.07 -33.05
CA GLN A 71 -13.86 -9.41 -31.72
C GLN A 71 -13.34 -8.16 -30.99
N VAL A 72 -12.64 -7.27 -31.70
CA VAL A 72 -12.15 -5.99 -31.15
C VAL A 72 -13.32 -5.09 -30.71
N ASN A 73 -14.37 -4.99 -31.52
CA ASN A 73 -15.56 -4.20 -31.17
C ASN A 73 -16.23 -4.75 -29.90
N LYS A 74 -16.42 -6.06 -29.79
CA LYS A 74 -17.00 -6.67 -28.59
C LYS A 74 -16.16 -6.43 -27.33
N MET A 75 -14.85 -6.58 -27.44
CA MET A 75 -13.95 -6.28 -26.32
C MET A 75 -13.99 -4.81 -25.92
N THR A 76 -14.10 -3.91 -26.91
CA THR A 76 -14.26 -2.48 -26.65
C THR A 76 -15.57 -2.23 -25.89
N ASP A 77 -16.68 -2.82 -26.36
CA ASP A 77 -17.98 -2.71 -25.69
C ASP A 77 -17.92 -3.26 -24.25
N ARG A 78 -17.23 -4.39 -24.03
CA ARG A 78 -17.02 -4.96 -22.70
C ARG A 78 -16.20 -4.04 -21.80
N VAL A 79 -15.13 -3.43 -22.33
CA VAL A 79 -14.27 -2.53 -21.54
C VAL A 79 -15.02 -1.23 -21.22
N GLU A 80 -15.82 -0.71 -22.14
CA GLU A 80 -16.58 0.53 -21.96
C GLU A 80 -17.82 0.33 -21.06
N ASN A 81 -18.49 -0.83 -21.13
CA ASN A 81 -19.80 -1.04 -20.50
C ASN A 81 -19.88 -2.21 -19.50
N GLY A 82 -18.92 -3.12 -19.48
CA GLY A 82 -18.95 -4.37 -18.69
C GLY A 82 -19.74 -5.49 -19.37
N SER A 83 -19.98 -6.60 -18.67
CA SER A 83 -20.78 -7.75 -19.17
C SER A 83 -22.30 -7.51 -19.25
N GLY A 84 -22.79 -6.32 -18.92
CA GLY A 84 -24.20 -5.99 -19.01
C GLY A 84 -24.69 -5.97 -20.47
N GLU A 85 -25.71 -6.78 -20.79
CA GLU A 85 -26.33 -6.82 -22.10
C GLU A 85 -26.99 -5.47 -22.47
N ASN A 86 -26.23 -4.55 -23.05
CA ASN A 86 -26.83 -3.59 -23.98
C ASN A 86 -27.06 -4.34 -25.29
N ILE A 87 -28.24 -4.96 -25.42
CA ILE A 87 -28.71 -5.49 -26.70
C ILE A 87 -28.85 -4.31 -27.67
N VAL A 88 -27.77 -3.98 -28.37
CA VAL A 88 -27.84 -3.12 -29.54
C VAL A 88 -28.55 -3.95 -30.61
N PHE A 89 -29.83 -3.66 -30.85
CA PHE A 89 -30.57 -4.17 -31.99
C PHE A 89 -29.95 -3.59 -33.27
N ILE A 90 -28.89 -4.22 -33.77
CA ILE A 90 -28.29 -3.85 -35.05
C ILE A 90 -29.20 -4.41 -36.15
N ASN A 91 -29.82 -3.51 -36.91
CA ASN A 91 -30.60 -3.89 -38.08
C ASN A 91 -29.66 -4.42 -39.16
N LYS A 92 -30.10 -5.37 -39.98
CA LYS A 92 -29.21 -6.08 -40.92
C LYS A 92 -28.51 -5.17 -41.94
N ASN A 93 -29.09 -3.99 -42.19
CA ASN A 93 -28.56 -2.96 -43.08
C ASN A 93 -27.50 -2.06 -42.40
N ASP A 94 -27.43 -2.03 -41.07
CA ASP A 94 -26.42 -1.29 -40.31
C ASP A 94 -25.10 -2.07 -40.21
N ILE A 95 -25.17 -3.40 -40.27
CA ILE A 95 -23.99 -4.29 -40.32
C ILE A 95 -23.11 -3.99 -41.54
N ASP A 96 -23.73 -3.80 -42.71
CA ASP A 96 -23.03 -3.48 -43.95
C ASP A 96 -22.42 -2.06 -43.95
N ASN A 97 -22.89 -1.17 -43.08
CA ASN A 97 -22.34 0.18 -42.91
C ASN A 97 -21.23 0.23 -41.85
N VAL A 98 -21.34 -0.55 -40.76
CA VAL A 98 -20.28 -0.70 -39.74
C VAL A 98 -19.03 -1.38 -40.32
N ILE A 99 -19.21 -2.40 -41.17
CA ILE A 99 -18.10 -3.10 -41.86
C ILE A 99 -17.45 -2.21 -42.94
N LYS A 100 -18.16 -1.21 -43.47
CA LYS A 100 -17.63 -0.26 -44.47
C LYS A 100 -16.91 0.94 -43.87
N LEU A 101 -17.03 1.17 -42.55
CA LEU A 101 -16.45 2.31 -41.83
C LEU A 101 -15.16 1.97 -41.07
N SER A 102 -14.79 0.68 -40.96
CA SER A 102 -13.55 0.25 -40.32
C SER A 102 -12.35 0.51 -41.24
N ASN A 103 -11.83 1.74 -41.22
CA ASN A 103 -10.46 1.98 -41.63
C ASN A 103 -9.51 1.25 -40.66
N GLN A 104 -8.33 0.86 -41.12
CA GLN A 104 -7.32 0.18 -40.30
C GLN A 104 -6.94 0.99 -39.03
N ASP A 105 -7.05 2.32 -39.12
CA ASP A 105 -6.82 3.28 -38.03
C ASP A 105 -7.88 3.16 -36.91
N ASP A 106 -9.18 2.97 -37.23
CA ASP A 106 -10.27 2.83 -36.23
C ASP A 106 -10.15 1.56 -35.39
N LYS A 107 -9.66 0.48 -36.00
CA LYS A 107 -9.41 -0.79 -35.28
C LYS A 107 -8.24 -0.65 -34.30
N MET A 108 -7.19 0.05 -34.69
CA MET A 108 -6.01 0.23 -33.84
C MET A 108 -6.35 1.09 -32.62
N ASP A 109 -7.14 2.15 -32.78
CA ASP A 109 -7.61 3.00 -31.68
C ASP A 109 -8.39 2.19 -30.63
N LYS A 110 -9.23 1.25 -31.07
CA LYS A 110 -9.93 0.31 -30.18
C LYS A 110 -8.98 -0.64 -29.46
N CYS A 111 -7.96 -1.15 -30.15
CA CYS A 111 -6.93 -1.99 -29.53
C CYS A 111 -6.13 -1.23 -28.47
N TYR A 112 -5.89 0.06 -28.67
CA TYR A 112 -5.27 0.94 -27.68
C TYR A 112 -6.14 1.07 -26.43
N LYS A 113 -7.43 1.40 -26.57
CA LYS A 113 -8.38 1.48 -25.45
C LYS A 113 -8.45 0.19 -24.63
N ILE A 114 -8.51 -0.96 -25.31
CA ILE A 114 -8.53 -2.26 -24.63
C ILE A 114 -7.23 -2.48 -23.83
N SER A 115 -6.08 -2.16 -24.43
CA SER A 115 -4.77 -2.31 -23.79
C SER A 115 -4.64 -1.41 -22.56
N GLU A 116 -5.12 -0.18 -22.67
CA GLU A 116 -5.14 0.82 -21.61
C GLU A 116 -5.88 0.32 -20.36
N PHE A 117 -7.08 -0.26 -20.55
CA PHE A 117 -7.88 -0.82 -19.46
C PHE A 117 -7.10 -1.87 -18.64
N TYR A 118 -6.45 -2.83 -19.31
CA TYR A 118 -5.67 -3.86 -18.62
C TYR A 118 -4.42 -3.29 -17.94
N ILE A 119 -3.77 -2.29 -18.53
CA ILE A 119 -2.60 -1.63 -17.93
C ILE A 119 -3.00 -0.78 -16.72
N LYS A 120 -4.17 -0.13 -16.74
CA LYS A 120 -4.75 0.55 -15.57
C LYS A 120 -4.98 -0.42 -14.41
N ILE A 121 -5.53 -1.61 -14.68
CA ILE A 121 -5.66 -2.67 -13.68
C ILE A 121 -4.29 -3.08 -13.12
N ALA A 122 -3.28 -3.25 -13.98
CA ALA A 122 -1.93 -3.59 -13.56
C ALA A 122 -1.30 -2.51 -12.67
N LYS A 123 -1.52 -1.22 -12.98
CA LYS A 123 -1.12 -0.09 -12.14
C LYS A 123 -1.80 -0.16 -10.78
N ILE A 124 -3.12 -0.22 -10.71
CA ILE A 124 -3.85 -0.28 -9.43
C ILE A 124 -3.36 -1.44 -8.56
N PHE A 125 -3.24 -2.64 -9.16
CA PHE A 125 -2.69 -3.81 -8.46
C PHE A 125 -1.28 -3.56 -7.93
N ALA A 126 -0.40 -3.00 -8.75
CA ALA A 126 0.97 -2.72 -8.34
C ALA A 126 1.00 -1.67 -7.22
N ALA A 127 0.16 -0.62 -7.25
CA ALA A 127 0.14 0.43 -6.23
C ALA A 127 -0.23 -0.17 -4.87
N ILE A 128 -1.27 -1.02 -4.86
CA ILE A 128 -1.73 -1.73 -3.67
C ILE A 128 -0.63 -2.64 -3.12
N ILE A 129 -0.07 -3.51 -3.97
CA ILE A 129 0.94 -4.49 -3.53
C ILE A 129 2.22 -3.80 -3.03
N MET A 130 2.63 -2.71 -3.67
CA MET A 130 3.81 -1.94 -3.26
C MET A 130 3.57 -1.11 -2.00
N THR A 131 2.34 -0.65 -1.77
CA THR A 131 1.94 0.04 -0.54
C THR A 131 1.84 -0.91 0.65
N ILE A 132 1.27 -2.11 0.46
CA ILE A 132 1.19 -3.14 1.51
C ILE A 132 2.57 -3.73 1.77
N ASN A 133 3.41 -3.84 0.73
CA ASN A 133 4.76 -4.38 0.73
C ASN A 133 4.90 -5.66 1.58
N PRO A 134 4.23 -6.75 1.20
CA PRO A 134 4.21 -7.96 2.02
C PRO A 134 5.58 -8.66 2.10
N GLU A 135 5.88 -9.17 3.29
CA GLU A 135 6.87 -10.20 3.54
C GLU A 135 6.19 -11.57 3.63
N TYR A 136 6.89 -12.60 3.15
CA TYR A 136 6.39 -13.96 3.10
C TYR A 136 7.20 -14.84 4.04
N ILE A 137 6.55 -15.41 5.05
CA ILE A 137 7.13 -16.34 6.00
C ILE A 137 6.83 -17.75 5.49
N HIS A 138 7.86 -18.40 4.98
CA HIS A 138 7.79 -19.77 4.49
C HIS A 138 8.21 -20.73 5.59
N THR A 139 7.36 -21.71 5.88
CA THR A 139 7.69 -22.83 6.77
C THR A 139 7.78 -24.09 5.94
N ASP A 140 8.98 -24.68 5.88
CA ASP A 140 9.20 -25.93 5.16
C ASP A 140 8.59 -27.14 5.90
N ASN A 141 8.58 -28.30 5.24
CA ASN A 141 8.03 -29.53 5.81
C ASN A 141 8.78 -30.03 7.06
N SER A 142 9.96 -29.46 7.36
CA SER A 142 10.75 -29.77 8.55
C SER A 142 10.51 -28.77 9.69
N GLY A 143 9.66 -27.76 9.48
CA GLY A 143 9.37 -26.69 10.44
C GLY A 143 10.39 -25.55 10.42
N LYS A 144 11.32 -25.50 9.45
CA LYS A 144 12.28 -24.38 9.33
C LYS A 144 11.58 -23.18 8.71
N ILE A 145 11.70 -22.04 9.38
CA ILE A 145 11.10 -20.77 8.97
C ILE A 145 12.12 -19.93 8.19
N THR A 146 11.73 -19.45 7.01
CA THR A 146 12.50 -18.53 6.18
C THR A 146 11.63 -17.35 5.77
N LYS A 147 12.14 -16.12 5.92
CA LYS A 147 11.43 -14.89 5.50
C LYS A 147 11.92 -14.44 4.12
N TYR A 148 10.99 -14.10 3.24
CA TYR A 148 11.25 -13.58 1.91
C TYR A 148 10.56 -12.23 1.73
N LYS A 149 11.26 -11.25 1.15
CA LYS A 149 10.64 -9.97 0.79
C LYS A 149 9.82 -10.11 -0.51
N LEU A 150 8.95 -9.15 -0.79
CA LEU A 150 8.22 -9.08 -2.07
C LEU A 150 9.15 -9.19 -3.30
N SER A 151 10.32 -8.56 -3.25
CA SER A 151 11.36 -8.65 -4.30
C SER A 151 11.86 -10.08 -4.54
N GLU A 152 11.74 -10.94 -3.54
CA GLU A 152 12.23 -12.31 -3.54
C GLU A 152 11.11 -13.34 -3.69
N LYS A 153 9.88 -12.90 -4.01
CA LYS A 153 8.72 -13.77 -4.21
C LYS A 153 9.00 -14.97 -5.12
N HIS A 154 9.80 -14.77 -6.17
CA HIS A 154 10.21 -15.81 -7.12
C HIS A 154 11.11 -16.91 -6.53
N LYS A 155 11.76 -16.65 -5.39
CA LYS A 155 12.63 -17.60 -4.68
C LYS A 155 11.86 -18.48 -3.70
N ILE A 156 10.59 -18.15 -3.40
CA ILE A 156 9.80 -18.88 -2.41
C ILE A 156 9.52 -20.29 -2.96
N PRO A 157 9.89 -21.35 -2.22
CA PRO A 157 9.58 -22.72 -2.62
C PRO A 157 8.08 -22.96 -2.75
N LYS A 158 7.66 -23.79 -3.70
CA LYS A 158 6.23 -24.11 -3.93
C LYS A 158 5.63 -25.06 -2.89
N ASN A 159 6.46 -25.74 -2.10
CA ASN A 159 6.06 -26.66 -1.04
C ASN A 159 6.09 -25.97 0.33
N GLY A 160 5.31 -26.43 1.31
CA GLY A 160 5.27 -25.85 2.65
C GLY A 160 4.17 -24.79 2.82
N ASN A 161 4.09 -24.21 4.02
CA ASN A 161 3.08 -23.20 4.35
C ASN A 161 3.69 -21.80 4.21
N ILE A 162 2.92 -20.87 3.65
CA ILE A 162 3.31 -19.46 3.48
C ILE A 162 2.36 -18.60 4.29
N GLU A 163 2.90 -17.86 5.25
CA GLU A 163 2.18 -16.79 5.96
C GLU A 163 2.62 -15.43 5.39
N ILE A 164 1.70 -14.48 5.28
CA ILE A 164 1.99 -13.15 4.75
C ILE A 164 1.98 -12.16 5.90
N PHE A 165 3.09 -11.45 6.07
CA PHE A 165 3.24 -10.36 7.02
C PHE A 165 3.33 -9.03 6.27
N LYS A 166 2.63 -7.98 6.71
CA LYS A 166 2.58 -6.71 5.99
C LYS A 166 3.67 -5.78 6.56
N THR A 167 4.77 -5.55 5.84
CA THR A 167 5.90 -4.72 6.32
C THR A 167 6.16 -3.56 5.34
N ASN A 168 5.48 -2.43 5.56
CA ASN A 168 5.59 -1.22 4.74
C ASN A 168 6.16 -0.02 5.55
N LEU A 169 6.13 1.19 4.97
CA LEU A 169 6.48 2.47 5.61
C LEU A 169 5.96 2.58 7.06
N CYS A 170 4.73 2.11 7.29
CA CYS A 170 4.07 2.13 8.60
C CYS A 170 4.50 0.98 9.50
N GLY A 171 4.83 -0.17 8.95
CA GLY A 171 5.45 -1.28 9.66
C GLY A 171 6.77 -0.87 10.32
N GLU A 172 7.63 -0.13 9.61
CA GLU A 172 8.90 0.37 10.18
C GLU A 172 8.67 1.36 11.33
N ARG A 173 7.71 2.28 11.17
CA ARG A 173 7.33 3.24 12.22
C ARG A 173 6.75 2.56 13.45
N ILE A 174 5.85 1.60 13.24
CA ILE A 174 5.30 0.77 14.33
C ILE A 174 6.42 0.00 15.02
N ASP A 175 7.39 -0.54 14.28
CA ASP A 175 8.54 -1.26 14.84
C ASP A 175 9.40 -0.35 15.72
N ILE A 176 9.67 0.89 15.30
CA ILE A 176 10.38 1.88 16.11
C ILE A 176 9.61 2.14 17.41
N LEU A 177 8.33 2.50 17.34
CA LEU A 177 7.53 2.77 18.54
C LEU A 177 7.44 1.55 19.46
N LYS A 178 7.29 0.35 18.90
CA LYS A 178 7.04 -0.86 19.66
C LYS A 178 8.30 -1.45 20.29
N ASN A 179 9.40 -1.45 19.56
CA ASN A 179 10.58 -2.26 19.88
C ASN A 179 11.88 -1.45 20.07
N ASP A 180 11.93 -0.20 19.56
CA ASP A 180 13.12 0.65 19.70
C ASP A 180 12.97 1.62 20.88
N LEU A 181 11.80 2.26 20.99
CA LEU A 181 11.52 3.24 22.06
C LEU A 181 11.20 2.55 23.40
N PHE A 182 10.64 1.34 23.34
CA PHE A 182 10.25 0.56 24.49
C PHE A 182 10.68 -0.90 24.34
N LEU A 183 11.07 -1.50 25.46
CA LEU A 183 11.20 -2.94 25.61
C LEU A 183 10.01 -3.48 26.40
N ASN A 184 9.62 -4.72 26.09
CA ASN A 184 8.58 -5.48 26.79
C ASN A 184 7.17 -4.83 26.78
N ILE A 185 6.91 -3.85 25.91
CA ILE A 185 5.61 -3.15 25.86
C ILE A 185 4.43 -4.08 25.50
N MET A 186 4.70 -5.18 24.81
CA MET A 186 3.69 -6.19 24.43
C MET A 186 3.56 -7.32 25.47
N SER A 187 4.44 -7.37 26.47
CA SER A 187 4.53 -8.46 27.46
C SER A 187 3.64 -8.16 28.66
N PRO A 188 2.49 -8.84 28.84
CA PRO A 188 1.54 -8.49 29.91
C PRO A 188 2.08 -8.72 31.33
N SER A 189 3.14 -9.51 31.46
CA SER A 189 3.72 -9.94 32.74
C SER A 189 5.06 -9.28 33.06
N GLU A 190 5.55 -8.41 32.18
CA GLU A 190 6.84 -7.72 32.34
C GLU A 190 6.60 -6.23 32.50
N ILE A 191 7.47 -5.58 33.29
CA ILE A 191 7.43 -4.14 33.45
C ILE A 191 7.93 -3.51 32.15
N PRO A 192 7.17 -2.59 31.52
CA PRO A 192 7.64 -1.86 30.35
C PRO A 192 8.87 -1.02 30.68
N VAL A 193 9.81 -1.00 29.75
CA VAL A 193 11.09 -0.32 29.92
C VAL A 193 11.27 0.68 28.79
N VAL A 194 11.51 1.95 29.14
CA VAL A 194 11.79 3.03 28.20
C VAL A 194 13.26 2.98 27.80
N ASN A 195 13.53 3.01 26.50
CA ASN A 195 14.88 3.12 25.97
C ASN A 195 15.30 4.60 25.88
N PRO A 196 16.34 5.06 26.59
CA PRO A 196 16.82 6.45 26.52
C PRO A 196 17.64 6.76 25.26
N GLU A 197 18.17 5.75 24.59
CA GLU A 197 19.07 5.89 23.43
C GLU A 197 18.53 5.00 22.28
N PRO A 198 17.41 5.40 21.63
CA PRO A 198 16.74 4.61 20.61
C PRO A 198 17.54 4.61 19.30
N GLU A 199 18.25 3.52 19.02
CA GLU A 199 19.18 3.45 17.90
C GLU A 199 18.46 3.68 16.57
N LYS A 200 17.35 2.96 16.30
CA LYS A 200 16.66 3.07 15.01
C LYS A 200 16.07 4.47 14.80
N LEU A 201 15.50 5.08 15.85
CA LEU A 201 15.00 6.46 15.77
C LEU A 201 16.14 7.46 15.57
N CYS A 202 17.27 7.30 16.27
CA CYS A 202 18.40 8.22 16.17
C CYS A 202 19.16 8.13 14.84
N PHE A 203 19.12 6.98 14.18
CA PHE A 203 19.62 6.80 12.82
C PHE A 203 18.52 6.89 11.76
N PHE A 204 17.31 7.33 12.12
CA PHE A 204 16.17 7.38 11.22
C PHE A 204 16.50 8.25 10.01
N GLU A 205 16.68 7.57 8.87
CA GLU A 205 16.66 8.10 7.50
C GLU A 205 17.46 9.40 7.27
N LYS A 206 18.64 9.52 7.89
CA LYS A 206 19.53 10.69 7.73
C LYS A 206 19.79 10.97 6.24
N ALA A 207 19.28 12.10 5.75
CA ALA A 207 19.38 12.57 4.35
C ALA A 207 18.61 11.74 3.29
N LYS A 208 17.54 11.04 3.66
CA LYS A 208 16.65 10.37 2.72
C LYS A 208 15.36 11.16 2.45
N THR A 209 14.75 10.89 1.30
CA THR A 209 13.44 11.40 0.89
C THR A 209 12.44 10.26 0.76
N LEU A 210 11.15 10.58 0.62
CA LEU A 210 10.09 9.60 0.38
C LEU A 210 10.26 8.80 -0.93
N GLU A 211 11.23 9.13 -1.79
CA GLU A 211 11.57 8.32 -2.96
C GLU A 211 11.93 6.87 -2.60
N ASN A 212 12.56 6.67 -1.44
CA ASN A 212 13.04 5.37 -1.00
C ASN A 212 11.95 4.52 -0.33
N GLU A 213 10.80 5.11 -0.04
CA GLU A 213 9.69 4.46 0.64
C GLU A 213 8.83 3.67 -0.36
N PRO A 214 8.69 2.33 -0.20
CA PRO A 214 7.85 1.53 -1.07
C PRO A 214 6.39 2.02 -1.12
N GLY A 215 5.85 2.18 -2.34
CA GLY A 215 4.49 2.64 -2.61
C GLY A 215 4.34 4.15 -2.78
N ILE A 216 5.28 4.98 -2.30
CA ILE A 216 5.24 6.45 -2.54
C ILE A 216 5.51 6.81 -4.01
N PRO A 217 6.55 6.26 -4.67
CA PRO A 217 6.77 6.53 -6.10
C PRO A 217 5.57 6.13 -6.97
N GLU A 218 4.82 5.11 -6.57
CA GLU A 218 3.65 4.60 -7.29
C GLU A 218 2.40 5.48 -7.08
N LEU A 219 2.32 6.22 -5.97
CA LEU A 219 1.16 7.05 -5.63
C LEU A 219 0.95 8.21 -6.61
N VAL A 220 2.01 8.84 -7.12
CA VAL A 220 1.88 9.98 -8.05
C VAL A 220 1.17 9.59 -9.33
N ASP A 221 1.39 8.37 -9.82
CA ASP A 221 0.80 7.90 -11.07
C ASP A 221 -0.72 7.68 -10.97
N LEU A 222 -1.25 7.49 -9.76
CA LEU A 222 -2.70 7.45 -9.51
C LEU A 222 -3.37 8.82 -9.65
N TYR A 223 -2.61 9.90 -9.86
CA TYR A 223 -3.14 11.23 -10.15
C TYR A 223 -3.20 11.54 -11.65
N TYR A 224 -2.56 10.76 -12.52
CA TYR A 224 -2.64 11.03 -13.97
C TYR A 224 -3.98 10.55 -14.53
N ASP A 225 -4.81 11.51 -14.98
CA ASP A 225 -6.19 11.28 -15.42
C ASP A 225 -6.55 11.95 -16.76
N THR A 226 -5.62 12.60 -17.48
CA THR A 226 -5.85 13.19 -18.81
C THR A 226 -4.71 13.07 -19.83
N ASP A 227 -5.08 13.44 -21.07
CA ASP A 227 -4.25 13.63 -22.26
C ASP A 227 -3.48 12.38 -22.66
N PHE A 228 -4.25 11.45 -23.21
CA PHE A 228 -3.73 10.30 -23.93
C PHE A 228 -3.15 10.76 -25.27
N ASP A 229 -1.83 10.72 -25.39
CA ASP A 229 -1.14 10.94 -26.66
C ASP A 229 -1.12 9.62 -27.44
N PHE A 230 -1.91 9.56 -28.53
CA PHE A 230 -2.07 8.37 -29.36
C PHE A 230 -0.81 8.02 -30.19
N GLU A 231 0.13 8.96 -30.38
CA GLU A 231 1.39 8.68 -31.08
C GLU A 231 2.46 8.14 -30.13
N THR A 232 2.36 8.48 -28.83
CA THR A 232 3.36 8.07 -27.82
C THR A 232 2.83 7.07 -26.79
N GLY A 233 1.52 6.80 -26.72
CA GLY A 233 0.89 5.85 -25.81
C GLY A 233 0.76 6.34 -24.36
N LYS A 234 0.86 7.66 -24.12
CA LYS A 234 1.06 8.25 -22.79
C LYS A 234 -0.19 8.89 -22.21
N PHE A 235 -0.43 8.74 -20.90
CA PHE A 235 -1.12 9.76 -20.10
C PHE A 235 -0.07 10.71 -19.54
N THR A 236 -0.07 11.96 -20.01
CA THR A 236 1.00 12.92 -19.65
C THR A 236 0.57 13.98 -18.66
N SER A 237 -0.73 14.06 -18.35
CA SER A 237 -1.26 15.19 -17.60
C SER A 237 -2.31 14.80 -16.57
N MET A 238 -2.54 15.73 -15.66
CA MET A 238 -3.62 15.69 -14.70
C MET A 238 -4.66 16.74 -15.14
N THR A 239 -5.95 16.44 -14.98
CA THR A 239 -7.03 17.41 -15.16
C THR A 239 -6.80 18.59 -14.22
N PRO A 240 -7.35 19.78 -14.51
CA PRO A 240 -7.28 20.91 -13.57
C PRO A 240 -7.79 20.55 -12.16
N LYS A 241 -8.81 19.67 -12.08
CA LYS A 241 -9.34 19.15 -10.82
C LYS A 241 -8.29 18.30 -10.09
N THR A 242 -7.65 17.38 -10.80
CA THR A 242 -6.68 16.46 -10.20
C THR A 242 -5.34 17.12 -9.92
N ILE A 243 -4.90 18.12 -10.70
CA ILE A 243 -3.77 19.00 -10.34
C ILE A 243 -4.03 19.68 -9.00
N THR A 244 -5.24 20.23 -8.81
CA THR A 244 -5.60 20.92 -7.56
C THR A 244 -5.57 19.96 -6.38
N GLN A 245 -6.09 18.74 -6.56
CA GLN A 245 -6.05 17.69 -5.54
C GLN A 245 -4.61 17.24 -5.24
N PHE A 246 -3.81 16.99 -6.28
CA PHE A 246 -2.41 16.60 -6.16
C PHE A 246 -1.60 17.64 -5.38
N GLN A 247 -1.74 18.93 -5.72
CA GLN A 247 -1.03 20.00 -5.03
C GLN A 247 -1.45 20.10 -3.56
N LYS A 248 -2.76 19.94 -3.27
CA LYS A 248 -3.27 19.91 -1.91
C LYS A 248 -2.65 18.76 -1.11
N ASP A 249 -2.63 17.56 -1.69
CA ASP A 249 -2.10 16.37 -1.03
C ASP A 249 -0.59 16.47 -0.87
N LEU A 250 0.14 16.97 -1.88
CA LEU A 250 1.57 17.23 -1.80
C LEU A 250 1.92 18.19 -0.65
N ASN A 251 1.15 19.27 -0.50
CA ASN A 251 1.32 20.22 0.60
C ASN A 251 1.04 19.59 1.97
N ASN A 252 0.00 18.76 2.06
CA ASN A 252 -0.32 18.02 3.28
C ASN A 252 0.80 17.03 3.65
N PHE A 253 1.25 16.23 2.68
CA PHE A 253 2.39 15.32 2.86
C PHE A 253 3.64 16.07 3.31
N TYR A 254 3.98 17.17 2.65
CA TYR A 254 5.16 17.95 3.03
C TYR A 254 5.06 18.44 4.47
N THR A 255 3.90 18.99 4.84
CA THR A 255 3.68 19.50 6.19
C THR A 255 3.80 18.40 7.24
N GLU A 256 3.18 17.24 6.99
CA GLU A 256 3.15 16.13 7.93
C GLU A 256 4.55 15.52 8.12
N TYR A 257 5.21 15.16 7.02
CA TYR A 257 6.48 14.45 7.04
C TYR A 257 7.68 15.34 7.41
N THR A 258 7.59 16.66 7.21
CA THR A 258 8.69 17.57 7.58
C THR A 258 8.41 18.37 8.85
N GLY A 259 7.14 18.63 9.17
CA GLY A 259 6.72 19.59 10.20
C GLY A 259 6.77 21.06 9.77
N ASN A 260 7.14 21.37 8.52
CA ASN A 260 7.22 22.73 8.01
C ASN A 260 5.95 23.12 7.23
N LEU A 261 5.44 24.32 7.49
CA LEU A 261 4.21 24.82 6.83
C LEU A 261 4.46 25.41 5.43
N ALA A 262 5.69 25.85 5.15
CA ALA A 262 6.04 26.50 3.88
C ALA A 262 6.73 25.50 2.96
N VAL A 263 6.07 25.15 1.85
CA VAL A 263 6.59 24.22 0.84
C VAL A 263 7.60 24.93 -0.07
N PRO A 264 8.86 24.48 -0.14
CA PRO A 264 9.87 25.03 -1.06
C PRO A 264 9.56 24.75 -2.54
N GLU A 265 10.03 25.62 -3.44
CA GLU A 265 9.82 25.48 -4.90
C GLU A 265 10.42 24.18 -5.50
N ASN A 266 11.39 23.57 -4.82
CA ASN A 266 12.01 22.33 -5.26
C ASN A 266 11.20 21.07 -4.93
N ILE A 267 10.09 21.18 -4.18
CA ILE A 267 9.19 20.06 -3.88
C ILE A 267 8.08 20.04 -4.94
N LYS A 268 8.19 19.11 -5.90
CA LYS A 268 7.26 19.00 -7.04
C LYS A 268 6.49 17.69 -7.06
N LYS A 269 7.00 16.66 -6.39
CA LYS A 269 6.37 15.34 -6.24
C LYS A 269 6.59 14.81 -4.82
N PHE A 270 5.81 13.80 -4.43
CA PHE A 270 5.92 13.18 -3.10
C PHE A 270 7.34 12.70 -2.82
N SER A 271 8.03 12.12 -3.81
CA SER A 271 9.41 11.64 -3.69
C SER A 271 10.45 12.72 -3.37
N ASP A 272 10.16 14.00 -3.61
CA ASP A 272 11.07 15.11 -3.30
C ASP A 272 11.03 15.47 -1.79
N ILE A 273 10.02 15.00 -1.06
CA ILE A 273 9.80 15.36 0.33
C ILE A 273 10.86 14.69 1.20
N PRO A 274 11.67 15.46 1.95
CA PRO A 274 12.64 14.91 2.88
C PRO A 274 11.94 14.34 4.11
N LEU A 275 12.52 13.29 4.69
CA LEU A 275 12.03 12.75 5.95
C LEU A 275 12.50 13.59 7.15
N ARG A 276 11.72 13.58 8.23
CA ARG A 276 12.08 14.28 9.48
C ARG A 276 13.35 13.67 10.08
N ASP A 277 14.31 14.54 10.40
CA ASP A 277 15.60 14.16 10.98
C ASP A 277 15.53 14.16 12.51
N TYR A 278 15.38 12.96 13.09
CA TYR A 278 15.37 12.76 14.55
C TYR A 278 16.78 12.69 15.15
N SER A 279 17.84 12.56 14.35
CA SER A 279 19.23 12.42 14.85
C SER A 279 19.74 13.65 15.62
N LYS A 280 19.09 14.80 15.42
CA LYS A 280 19.42 16.07 16.09
C LYS A 280 18.79 16.21 17.48
N LYS A 281 17.94 15.27 17.89
CA LYS A 281 17.27 15.31 19.20
C LYS A 281 18.27 15.04 20.32
N LYS A 282 17.99 15.60 21.51
CA LYS A 282 18.93 15.56 22.66
C LYS A 282 19.27 14.12 23.06
N TYR A 283 18.28 13.23 23.09
CA TYR A 283 18.44 11.80 23.41
C TYR A 283 19.29 11.02 22.38
N CYS A 284 19.55 11.58 21.20
CA CYS A 284 20.46 10.99 20.20
C CYS A 284 21.91 11.48 20.33
N GLN A 285 22.16 12.52 21.15
CA GLN A 285 23.48 13.13 21.33
C GLN A 285 24.15 12.72 22.64
N THR A 286 23.36 12.29 23.61
CA THR A 286 23.84 11.76 24.89
C THR A 286 24.32 10.33 24.69
N GLN A 287 25.60 10.14 24.36
CA GLN A 287 26.23 8.83 24.48
C GLN A 287 26.76 8.67 25.90
N THR A 288 26.05 7.89 26.70
CA THR A 288 26.60 7.41 27.97
C THR A 288 27.32 6.08 27.73
N SER A 289 28.35 5.77 28.53
CA SER A 289 29.08 4.50 28.39
C SER A 289 28.24 3.26 28.75
N THR A 290 27.06 3.47 29.36
CA THR A 290 26.07 2.45 29.72
C THR A 290 24.66 3.07 29.70
N PRO A 291 23.77 2.71 28.75
CA PRO A 291 22.41 3.23 28.70
C PRO A 291 21.65 2.84 29.97
N VAL A 292 21.13 3.84 30.69
CA VAL A 292 20.29 3.58 31.87
C VAL A 292 18.84 3.53 31.43
N PHE A 293 18.33 2.33 31.27
CA PHE A 293 16.92 2.09 30.94
C PHE A 293 16.00 2.48 32.10
N TYR A 294 14.82 3.04 31.78
CA TYR A 294 13.86 3.48 32.79
C TYR A 294 12.66 2.55 32.86
N GLU A 295 12.40 1.95 34.01
CA GLU A 295 11.15 1.22 34.24
C GLU A 295 9.96 2.20 34.31
N ILE A 296 8.83 1.82 33.71
CA ILE A 296 7.60 2.58 33.81
C ILE A 296 6.42 1.71 34.23
N THR A 297 5.63 2.24 35.17
CA THR A 297 4.44 1.55 35.65
C THR A 297 3.36 1.60 34.58
N SER A 298 2.62 0.51 34.41
CA SER A 298 1.51 0.43 33.46
C SER A 298 0.39 1.44 33.72
N ASN A 299 0.31 1.97 34.95
CA ASN A 299 -0.69 2.94 35.37
C ASN A 299 -0.28 4.40 35.13
N ASN A 300 0.92 4.66 34.61
CA ASN A 300 1.36 6.02 34.30
C ASN A 300 0.54 6.59 33.12
N ASP A 301 0.02 7.81 33.27
CA ASP A 301 -0.86 8.44 32.27
C ASP A 301 -0.18 8.61 30.89
N LEU A 302 1.10 9.00 30.87
CA LEU A 302 1.86 9.15 29.62
C LEU A 302 2.09 7.79 28.96
N PHE A 303 2.37 6.76 29.75
CA PHE A 303 2.50 5.39 29.22
C PHE A 303 1.18 4.87 28.64
N GLN A 304 0.05 5.11 29.30
CA GLN A 304 -1.26 4.73 28.77
C GLN A 304 -1.60 5.49 27.49
N ALA A 305 -1.29 6.79 27.44
CA ALA A 305 -1.43 7.59 26.21
C ALA A 305 -0.59 7.00 25.07
N TYR A 306 0.67 6.66 25.36
CA TYR A 306 1.57 6.02 24.39
C TYR A 306 1.03 4.68 23.88
N ALA A 307 0.62 3.80 24.79
CA ALA A 307 0.10 2.47 24.45
C ALA A 307 -1.21 2.57 23.64
N ASN A 308 -2.08 3.53 23.97
CA ASN A 308 -3.30 3.80 23.22
C ASN A 308 -3.01 4.34 21.82
N ASN A 309 -2.03 5.25 21.69
CA ASN A 309 -1.58 5.74 20.40
C ASN A 309 -1.04 4.61 19.52
N LEU A 310 -0.13 3.77 20.04
CA LEU A 310 0.42 2.63 19.33
C LEU A 310 -0.67 1.63 18.91
N LYS A 311 -1.63 1.33 19.81
CA LYS A 311 -2.78 0.47 19.50
C LYS A 311 -3.64 1.05 18.38
N LYS A 312 -3.93 2.36 18.44
CA LYS A 312 -4.70 3.08 17.42
C LYS A 312 -3.99 3.04 16.07
N MET A 313 -2.68 3.31 16.04
CA MET A 313 -1.85 3.25 14.84
C MET A 313 -1.90 1.87 14.18
N ILE A 314 -1.64 0.81 14.96
CA ILE A 314 -1.68 -0.58 14.46
C ILE A 314 -3.07 -0.91 13.89
N HIS A 315 -4.13 -0.54 14.60
CA HIS A 315 -5.49 -0.79 14.14
C HIS A 315 -5.83 -0.03 12.86
N SER A 316 -5.48 1.26 12.78
CA SER A 316 -5.69 2.12 11.62
C SER A 316 -4.98 1.59 10.38
N VAL A 317 -3.70 1.20 10.51
CA VAL A 317 -2.89 0.60 9.44
C VAL A 317 -3.49 -0.71 8.95
N ASN A 318 -3.82 -1.63 9.86
CA ASN A 318 -4.41 -2.92 9.49
C ASN A 318 -5.75 -2.73 8.77
N LYS A 319 -6.60 -1.83 9.27
CA LYS A 319 -7.88 -1.52 8.63
C LYS A 319 -7.67 -1.01 7.19
N LYS A 320 -6.77 -0.06 6.98
CA LYS A 320 -6.48 0.46 5.64
C LYS A 320 -5.85 -0.58 4.72
N HIS A 321 -5.06 -1.52 5.25
CA HIS A 321 -4.60 -2.66 4.46
C HIS A 321 -5.74 -3.57 4.03
N ASP A 322 -6.73 -3.79 4.90
CA ASP A 322 -7.91 -4.60 4.58
C ASP A 322 -8.79 -3.87 3.54
N ASP A 323 -8.99 -2.56 3.68
CA ASP A 323 -9.67 -1.71 2.67
C ASP A 323 -8.98 -1.83 1.28
N LEU A 324 -7.64 -1.86 1.23
CA LEU A 324 -6.87 -2.05 -0.01
C LEU A 324 -7.00 -3.48 -0.59
N VAL A 325 -7.18 -4.50 0.26
CA VAL A 325 -7.45 -5.87 -0.20
C VAL A 325 -8.87 -5.97 -0.75
N GLU A 326 -9.85 -5.31 -0.13
CA GLU A 326 -11.22 -5.24 -0.66
C GLU A 326 -11.28 -4.60 -2.06
N ILE A 327 -10.37 -3.66 -2.37
CA ILE A 327 -10.22 -3.16 -3.75
C ILE A 327 -9.84 -4.29 -4.71
N LEU A 328 -8.91 -5.17 -4.33
CA LEU A 328 -8.51 -6.29 -5.17
C LEU A 328 -9.68 -7.25 -5.42
N ASP A 329 -10.56 -7.45 -4.44
CA ASP A 329 -11.77 -8.27 -4.58
C ASP A 329 -12.82 -7.64 -5.52
N LYS A 330 -12.80 -6.31 -5.73
CA LYS A 330 -13.62 -5.64 -6.75
C LYS A 330 -13.10 -5.90 -8.16
N ILE A 331 -11.77 -6.02 -8.30
CA ILE A 331 -11.08 -6.19 -9.59
C ILE A 331 -11.02 -7.66 -10.00
N PHE A 332 -10.75 -8.57 -9.06
CA PHE A 332 -10.49 -9.98 -9.34
C PHE A 332 -11.55 -10.87 -8.68
N VAL A 333 -12.10 -11.80 -9.46
CA VAL A 333 -13.13 -12.74 -9.02
C VAL A 333 -12.75 -14.18 -9.36
N TYR A 334 -13.31 -15.13 -8.63
CA TYR A 334 -13.21 -16.54 -8.99
C TYR A 334 -14.30 -16.91 -9.99
N MET A 335 -13.92 -17.48 -11.13
CA MET A 335 -14.83 -18.01 -12.13
C MET A 335 -14.62 -19.51 -12.30
N GLY A 336 -15.71 -20.25 -12.54
CA GLY A 336 -15.72 -21.70 -12.68
C GLY A 336 -15.94 -22.46 -11.36
N GLU A 337 -16.10 -23.79 -11.47
CA GLU A 337 -16.35 -24.69 -10.34
C GLU A 337 -15.30 -25.80 -10.26
N GLY A 338 -15.10 -26.36 -9.05
CA GLY A 338 -14.21 -27.50 -8.82
C GLY A 338 -12.75 -27.23 -9.22
N GLU A 339 -12.16 -28.14 -9.99
CA GLU A 339 -10.77 -28.04 -10.47
C GLU A 339 -10.55 -26.96 -11.54
N HIS A 340 -11.62 -26.37 -12.08
CA HIS A 340 -11.57 -25.31 -13.07
C HIS A 340 -11.77 -23.91 -12.47
N LYS A 341 -11.82 -23.80 -11.13
CA LYS A 341 -11.90 -22.51 -10.45
C LYS A 341 -10.62 -21.70 -10.69
N ARG A 342 -10.75 -20.60 -11.43
CA ARG A 342 -9.64 -19.69 -11.78
C ARG A 342 -9.94 -18.26 -11.37
N VAL A 343 -8.91 -17.50 -11.02
CA VAL A 343 -9.04 -16.05 -10.77
C VAL A 343 -9.02 -15.33 -12.12
N THR A 344 -9.94 -14.41 -12.34
CA THR A 344 -10.06 -13.58 -13.54
C THR A 344 -10.45 -12.15 -13.18
N ILE A 345 -10.32 -11.20 -14.10
CA ILE A 345 -10.86 -9.85 -13.93
C ILE A 345 -12.38 -9.95 -13.84
N ASN A 346 -12.97 -9.17 -12.94
CA ASN A 346 -14.41 -9.08 -12.76
C ASN A 346 -15.07 -8.68 -14.09
N PRO A 347 -15.95 -9.53 -14.65
CA PRO A 347 -16.60 -9.25 -15.94
C PRO A 347 -17.38 -7.92 -15.95
N ASP A 348 -17.94 -7.53 -14.81
CA ASP A 348 -18.73 -6.30 -14.65
C ASP A 348 -17.85 -5.04 -14.53
N LEU A 349 -16.53 -5.20 -14.44
CA LEU A 349 -15.59 -4.09 -14.44
C LEU A 349 -15.55 -3.44 -15.83
N ASN A 350 -15.67 -2.12 -15.85
CA ASN A 350 -15.63 -1.27 -17.04
C ASN A 350 -14.80 -0.01 -16.76
N GLU A 351 -14.56 0.80 -17.78
CA GLU A 351 -13.69 1.97 -17.69
C GLU A 351 -14.15 2.95 -16.58
N TYR A 352 -15.46 3.15 -16.45
CA TYR A 352 -16.01 4.02 -15.42
C TYR A 352 -15.82 3.46 -13.99
N SER A 353 -16.15 2.18 -13.78
CA SER A 353 -15.98 1.54 -12.46
C SER A 353 -14.51 1.38 -12.10
N LEU A 354 -13.64 1.12 -13.08
CA LEU A 354 -12.18 1.08 -12.92
C LEU A 354 -11.62 2.44 -12.51
N GLN A 355 -12.08 3.54 -13.13
CA GLN A 355 -11.66 4.88 -12.73
C GLN A 355 -12.08 5.23 -11.29
N ASN A 356 -13.27 4.80 -10.86
CA ASN A 356 -13.69 4.97 -9.47
C ASN A 356 -12.83 4.16 -8.50
N ILE A 357 -12.49 2.92 -8.86
CA ILE A 357 -11.57 2.08 -8.09
C ILE A 357 -10.19 2.72 -7.99
N LEU A 358 -9.68 3.34 -9.06
CA LEU A 358 -8.41 4.05 -9.06
C LEU A 358 -8.42 5.22 -8.06
N VAL A 359 -9.48 6.04 -8.08
CA VAL A 359 -9.66 7.15 -7.13
C VAL A 359 -9.75 6.65 -5.69
N GLU A 360 -10.55 5.61 -5.45
CA GLU A 360 -10.70 5.01 -4.12
C GLU A 360 -9.36 4.43 -3.60
N THR A 361 -8.61 3.76 -4.48
CA THR A 361 -7.27 3.23 -4.17
C THR A 361 -6.34 4.35 -3.74
N ARG A 362 -6.27 5.43 -4.53
CA ARG A 362 -5.43 6.59 -4.23
C ARG A 362 -5.76 7.18 -2.87
N ASP A 363 -7.04 7.36 -2.57
CA ASP A 363 -7.50 7.98 -1.33
C ASP A 363 -7.19 7.06 -0.12
N TYR A 364 -7.30 5.73 -0.25
CA TYR A 364 -6.90 4.78 0.78
C TYR A 364 -5.38 4.76 1.03
N ILE A 365 -4.57 4.79 -0.03
CA ILE A 365 -3.10 4.85 0.09
C ILE A 365 -2.68 6.18 0.74
N HIS A 366 -3.26 7.30 0.29
CA HIS A 366 -3.04 8.63 0.87
C HIS A 366 -3.35 8.62 2.38
N ASP A 367 -4.54 8.16 2.76
CA ASP A 367 -4.97 8.11 4.16
C ASP A 367 -4.08 7.21 5.03
N LEU A 368 -3.67 6.06 4.49
CA LEU A 368 -2.77 5.14 5.18
C LEU A 368 -1.47 5.88 5.53
N TYR A 369 -0.81 6.51 4.56
CA TYR A 369 0.46 7.19 4.78
C TYR A 369 0.33 8.42 5.69
N MET A 370 -0.72 9.22 5.52
CA MET A 370 -0.91 10.44 6.31
C MET A 370 -1.25 10.13 7.77
N ASN A 371 -2.18 9.21 8.04
CA ASN A 371 -2.57 8.89 9.41
C ASN A 371 -1.45 8.16 10.15
N CYS A 372 -0.72 7.31 9.45
CA CYS A 372 0.45 6.63 9.97
C CYS A 372 1.56 7.59 10.40
N GLU A 373 1.91 8.60 9.58
CA GLU A 373 2.90 9.60 9.98
C GLU A 373 2.41 10.42 11.18
N LYS A 374 1.13 10.82 11.20
CA LYS A 374 0.52 11.53 12.34
C LYS A 374 0.65 10.76 13.65
N ASP A 375 0.17 9.51 13.65
CA ASP A 375 0.22 8.65 14.83
C ASP A 375 1.68 8.34 15.24
N PHE A 376 2.60 8.26 14.28
CA PHE A 376 4.04 8.08 14.55
C PHE A 376 4.64 9.30 15.27
N VAL A 377 4.38 10.50 14.74
CA VAL A 377 4.83 11.76 15.32
C VAL A 377 4.24 11.97 16.71
N GLU A 378 2.94 11.69 16.90
CA GLU A 378 2.27 11.73 18.20
C GLU A 378 2.92 10.77 19.18
N GLY A 379 3.22 9.53 18.75
CA GLY A 379 3.92 8.54 19.55
C GLY A 379 5.28 9.00 20.02
N ILE A 380 6.08 9.60 19.12
CA ILE A 380 7.39 10.15 19.47
C ILE A 380 7.25 11.30 20.48
N GLN A 381 6.29 12.20 20.30
CA GLN A 381 6.07 13.31 21.25
C GLN A 381 5.71 12.81 22.66
N ILE A 382 4.87 11.78 22.76
CA ILE A 382 4.54 11.18 24.05
C ILE A 382 5.78 10.51 24.66
N TYR A 383 6.57 9.79 23.86
CA TYR A 383 7.84 9.21 24.30
C TYR A 383 8.82 10.27 24.81
N GLU A 384 8.96 11.39 24.10
CA GLU A 384 9.80 12.53 24.52
C GLU A 384 9.36 13.05 25.89
N ALA A 385 8.05 13.21 26.13
CA ALA A 385 7.52 13.62 27.42
C ALA A 385 7.79 12.58 28.53
N ILE A 386 7.72 11.28 28.22
CA ILE A 386 8.06 10.20 29.17
C ILE A 386 9.54 10.29 29.56
N LEU A 387 10.44 10.41 28.59
CA LEU A 387 11.87 10.54 28.86
C LEU A 387 12.19 11.76 29.71
N GLU A 388 11.65 12.93 29.34
CA GLU A 388 11.90 14.17 30.08
C GLU A 388 11.41 14.08 31.53
N SER A 389 10.24 13.47 31.75
CA SER A 389 9.70 13.21 33.09
C SER A 389 10.64 12.32 33.93
N ARG A 390 11.19 11.25 33.33
CA ARG A 390 12.13 10.35 34.03
C ARG A 390 13.48 10.98 34.34
N ILE A 391 14.00 11.78 33.42
CA ILE A 391 15.23 12.54 33.63
C ILE A 391 15.03 13.54 34.79
N LEU A 392 13.88 14.23 34.82
CA LEU A 392 13.55 15.18 35.88
C LEU A 392 13.42 14.50 37.25
N GLU A 393 12.70 13.38 37.33
CA GLU A 393 12.54 12.60 38.56
C GLU A 393 13.88 12.11 39.10
N THR A 394 14.71 11.54 38.21
CA THR A 394 16.05 11.05 38.57
C THR A 394 16.95 12.19 39.07
N THR A 395 16.94 13.32 38.38
CA THR A 395 17.75 14.50 38.76
C THR A 395 17.28 15.06 40.11
N THR A 396 15.97 15.12 40.35
CA THR A 396 15.40 15.60 41.61
C THR A 396 15.82 14.69 42.76
N ASN A 397 15.71 13.37 42.59
CA ASN A 397 16.15 12.40 43.60
C ASN A 397 17.65 12.49 43.90
N GLN A 398 18.48 12.74 42.88
CA GLN A 398 19.92 12.97 43.07
C GLN A 398 20.19 14.25 43.85
N ILE A 399 19.49 15.35 43.56
CA ILE A 399 19.60 16.61 44.32
C ILE A 399 19.21 16.39 45.78
N THR A 400 18.06 15.75 46.04
CA THR A 400 17.60 15.46 47.40
C THR A 400 18.61 14.60 48.17
N ASN A 401 19.17 13.56 47.56
CA ASN A 401 20.21 12.75 48.19
C ASN A 401 21.47 13.56 48.52
N LEU A 402 21.89 14.47 47.62
CA LEU A 402 23.04 15.34 47.86
C LEU A 402 22.78 16.35 48.98
N GLU A 403 21.56 16.89 49.08
CA GLU A 403 21.13 17.76 50.17
C GLU A 403 21.14 17.02 51.52
N GLU A 404 20.59 15.80 51.56
CA GLU A 404 20.62 14.95 52.77
C GLU A 404 22.05 14.61 53.21
N MET A 405 22.93 14.28 52.25
CA MET A 405 24.35 14.04 52.53
C MET A 405 25.05 15.29 53.06
N ASN A 406 24.75 16.47 52.50
CA ASN A 406 25.31 17.74 52.96
C ASN A 406 24.86 18.05 54.40
N ASP A 407 23.58 17.89 54.70
CA ASP A 407 23.04 18.09 56.05
C ASP A 407 23.65 17.12 57.07
N TYR A 408 23.83 15.85 56.67
CA TYR A 408 24.55 14.86 57.47
C TYR A 408 25.99 15.30 57.78
N LEU A 409 26.75 15.73 56.77
CA LEU A 409 28.14 16.19 56.94
C LEU A 409 28.23 17.45 57.81
N ILE A 410 27.32 18.40 57.65
CA ILE A 410 27.23 19.59 58.50
C ILE A 410 26.97 19.18 59.96
N SER A 411 25.99 18.29 60.20
CA SER A 411 25.68 17.81 61.55
C SER A 411 26.85 17.07 62.21
N TYR A 412 27.59 16.28 61.44
CA TYR A 412 28.76 15.55 61.91
C TYR A 412 29.88 16.51 62.33
N SER A 413 30.22 17.49 61.47
CA SER A 413 31.25 18.49 61.77
C SER A 413 30.92 19.36 63.00
N GLN A 414 29.65 19.70 63.20
CA GLN A 414 29.20 20.44 64.38
C GLN A 414 29.31 19.62 65.68
N ASN A 415 29.17 18.30 65.59
CA ASN A 415 29.31 17.42 66.75
C ASN A 415 30.78 17.19 67.11
N GLU A 416 31.70 17.08 66.13
CA GLU A 416 33.13 17.02 66.40
C GLU A 416 33.69 18.31 67.05
N LEU A 417 33.20 19.48 66.62
CA LEU A 417 33.57 20.78 67.22
C LEU A 417 33.07 20.96 68.66
N LYS A 418 32.09 20.18 69.11
CA LYS A 418 31.59 20.19 70.49
C LYS A 418 32.32 19.20 71.41
N MET A 419 33.07 18.26 70.84
CA MET A 419 33.82 17.24 71.58
C MET A 419 35.30 17.61 71.82
N ASN A 420 35.79 18.65 71.15
CA ASN A 420 37.06 19.34 71.45
C ASN A 420 36.79 20.65 72.19
#